data_AF-A0A7S1SSI5-F1
#
_entry.id   AF-A0A7S1SSI5-F1
#
_cell.length_a   1.000
_cell.length_b   1.000
_cell.length_c   1.000
_cell.angle_alpha   90.00
_cell.angle_beta   90.00
_cell.angle_gamma   90.00
#
_symmetry.space_group_name_H-M   'P 1'
#
loop_
_entity.id
_entity.type
_entity.pdbx_description
1 polymer ?
#
loop_
_entity_poly.entity_id
_entity_poly.type
_entity_poly.pdbx_seq_one_letter_code
_entity_poly.pdbx_strand_id
1 'polypeptide(L)'
;MATPLSEDHNLQVQGYLRFAKFKRKQHLREVGATVSDFAEYRVQENEVYTTKEARALLADCREAVLQRVETELENATYASGLLLHLLFEQAEMADLVMTADTNELENEMLLKRIAQSAEEAMAKPASLFARKPQRLNKLG
;
A
#
# COMPACT_ATOMS: atom_id res chain seq x y z
N MET A 1 10.40 -25.37 -12.98
CA MET A 1 8.99 -24.92 -13.14
C MET A 1 8.50 -24.47 -11.79
N ALA A 2 8.07 -23.22 -11.63
CA ALA A 2 7.52 -22.75 -10.36
C ALA A 2 6.17 -23.45 -10.12
N THR A 3 6.07 -24.19 -9.01
CA THR A 3 4.82 -24.81 -8.58
C THR A 3 3.82 -23.70 -8.23
N PRO A 4 2.55 -23.79 -8.68
CA PRO A 4 1.54 -22.82 -8.28
C PRO A 4 1.40 -22.78 -6.75
N LEU A 5 1.19 -21.57 -6.21
CA LEU A 5 0.90 -21.39 -4.79
C LEU A 5 -0.33 -22.21 -4.38
N SER A 6 -0.34 -22.68 -3.13
CA SER A 6 -1.54 -23.29 -2.55
C SER A 6 -2.71 -22.30 -2.56
N GLU A 7 -3.94 -22.82 -2.54
CA GLU A 7 -5.14 -21.97 -2.48
C GLU A 7 -5.09 -21.02 -1.26
N ASP A 8 -4.60 -21.53 -0.13
CA ASP A 8 -4.44 -20.77 1.10
C ASP A 8 -3.44 -19.61 0.97
N HIS A 9 -2.27 -19.85 0.35
CA HIS A 9 -1.30 -18.78 0.12
C HIS A 9 -1.79 -17.79 -0.93
N ASN A 10 -2.48 -18.26 -1.98
CA ASN A 10 -3.14 -17.37 -2.94
C ASN A 10 -4.18 -16.47 -2.25
N LEU A 11 -4.96 -17.00 -1.31
CA LEU A 11 -5.95 -16.22 -0.57
C LEU A 11 -5.29 -15.18 0.34
N GLN A 12 -4.13 -15.49 0.94
CA GLN A 12 -3.34 -14.53 1.72
C GLN A 12 -2.78 -13.40 0.85
N VAL A 13 -2.22 -13.72 -0.32
CA VAL A 13 -1.79 -12.71 -1.32
C VAL A 13 -2.96 -11.82 -1.71
N GLN A 14 -4.12 -12.41 -2.03
CA GLN A 14 -5.33 -11.66 -2.35
C GLN A 14 -5.81 -10.77 -1.19
N GLY A 15 -5.70 -11.25 0.05
CA GLY A 15 -5.98 -10.47 1.26
C GLY A 15 -5.08 -9.23 1.36
N TYR A 16 -3.78 -9.39 1.11
CA TYR A 16 -2.84 -8.26 1.06
C TYR A 16 -3.17 -7.28 -0.06
N LEU A 17 -3.50 -7.76 -1.26
CA LEU A 17 -3.87 -6.90 -2.39
C LEU A 17 -5.13 -6.07 -2.11
N ARG A 18 -6.12 -6.65 -1.41
CA ARG A 18 -7.29 -5.90 -0.91
C ARG A 18 -6.88 -4.83 0.09
N PHE A 19 -6.09 -5.19 1.09
CA PHE A 19 -5.55 -4.24 2.07
C PHE A 19 -4.84 -3.07 1.39
N ALA A 20 -3.93 -3.34 0.45
CA ALA A 20 -3.19 -2.33 -0.30
C ALA A 20 -4.12 -1.43 -1.13
N LYS A 21 -5.15 -1.99 -1.78
CA LYS A 21 -6.16 -1.21 -2.53
C LYS A 21 -6.98 -0.31 -1.61
N PHE A 22 -7.36 -0.77 -0.41
CA PHE A 22 -8.04 0.08 0.58
C PHE A 22 -7.15 1.21 1.10
N LYS A 23 -5.88 0.91 1.42
CA LYS A 23 -4.90 1.92 1.80
C LYS A 23 -4.70 2.97 0.71
N ARG A 24 -4.52 2.55 -0.55
CA ARG A 24 -4.43 3.49 -1.69
C ARG A 24 -5.66 4.40 -1.81
N LYS A 25 -6.87 3.88 -1.66
CA LYS A 25 -8.10 4.70 -1.66
C LYS A 25 -8.17 5.66 -0.47
N GLN A 26 -7.65 5.26 0.69
CA GLN A 26 -7.53 6.16 1.84
C GLN A 26 -6.54 7.29 1.54
N HIS A 27 -5.35 6.98 1.03
CA HIS A 27 -4.32 7.99 0.72
C HIS A 27 -4.78 8.99 -0.34
N LEU A 28 -5.51 8.54 -1.38
CA LEU A 28 -6.08 9.46 -2.37
C LEU A 28 -7.06 10.47 -1.74
N ARG A 29 -7.86 10.04 -0.76
CA ARG A 29 -8.76 10.94 -0.04
C ARG A 29 -8.00 11.93 0.84
N GLU A 30 -6.95 11.47 1.52
CA GLU A 30 -6.12 12.30 2.39
C GLU A 30 -5.33 13.35 1.58
N VAL A 31 -4.79 12.99 0.42
CA VAL A 31 -4.15 13.95 -0.50
C VAL A 31 -5.17 14.98 -1.00
N GLY A 32 -6.39 14.55 -1.34
CA GLY A 32 -7.47 15.48 -1.70
C GLY A 32 -7.81 16.44 -0.55
N ALA A 33 -7.91 15.92 0.67
CA ALA A 33 -8.13 16.73 1.86
C ALA A 33 -6.99 17.73 2.10
N THR A 34 -5.73 17.35 1.89
CA THR A 34 -4.59 18.29 1.99
C THR A 34 -4.77 19.52 1.11
N VAL A 35 -5.29 19.36 -0.11
CA VAL A 35 -5.55 20.49 -1.01
C VAL A 35 -6.73 21.33 -0.54
N SER A 36 -7.82 20.68 -0.11
CA SER A 36 -9.00 21.37 0.42
C SER A 36 -8.68 22.17 1.69
N ASP A 37 -7.99 21.55 2.64
CA ASP A 37 -7.56 22.17 3.89
C ASP A 37 -6.59 23.32 3.61
N PHE A 38 -5.66 23.14 2.65
CA PHE A 38 -4.77 24.22 2.24
C PHE A 38 -5.56 25.43 1.73
N ALA A 39 -6.54 25.20 0.84
CA ALA A 39 -7.37 26.28 0.32
C ALA A 39 -8.15 26.99 1.44
N GLU A 40 -8.75 26.24 2.35
CA GLU A 40 -9.52 26.78 3.48
C GLU A 40 -8.66 27.63 4.44
N TYR A 41 -7.43 27.19 4.75
CA TYR A 41 -6.58 27.86 5.73
C TYR A 41 -5.65 28.93 5.15
N ARG A 42 -5.30 28.85 3.86
CA ARG A 42 -4.28 29.71 3.24
C ARG A 42 -4.83 30.68 2.21
N VAL A 43 -6.03 30.46 1.68
CA VAL A 43 -6.68 31.36 0.71
C VAL A 43 -7.82 32.08 1.42
N GLN A 44 -7.66 33.38 1.65
CA GLN A 44 -8.67 34.22 2.30
C GLN A 44 -9.67 34.72 1.26
N GLU A 45 -10.97 34.53 1.53
CA GLU A 45 -12.06 34.80 0.56
C GLU A 45 -12.08 36.23 0.00
N ASN A 46 -11.59 37.22 0.76
CA ASN A 46 -11.67 38.63 0.39
C ASN A 46 -10.30 39.28 0.16
N GLU A 47 -9.24 38.48 0.02
CA GLU A 47 -7.88 38.97 -0.23
C GLU A 47 -7.57 38.99 -1.74
N VAL A 48 -6.91 40.05 -2.20
CA VAL A 48 -6.45 40.17 -3.59
C VAL A 48 -4.98 39.79 -3.64
N TYR A 49 -4.68 38.69 -4.32
CA TYR A 49 -3.31 38.21 -4.47
C TYR A 49 -2.65 38.81 -5.71
N THR A 50 -1.43 39.30 -5.54
CA THR A 50 -0.52 39.53 -6.64
C THR A 50 -0.10 38.20 -7.27
N THR A 51 0.39 38.24 -8.51
CA THR A 51 0.96 37.06 -9.18
C THR A 51 2.05 36.37 -8.36
N LYS A 52 2.84 37.14 -7.58
CA LYS A 52 3.91 36.60 -6.74
C LYS A 52 3.33 35.81 -5.57
N GLU A 53 2.32 36.34 -4.88
CA GLU A 53 1.66 35.69 -3.75
C GLU A 53 0.90 34.44 -4.20
N ALA A 54 0.16 34.52 -5.31
CA ALA A 54 -0.52 33.36 -5.88
C ALA A 54 0.45 32.22 -6.24
N ARG A 55 1.62 32.55 -6.82
CA ARG A 55 2.66 31.56 -7.11
C ARG A 55 3.27 30.96 -5.84
N ALA A 56 3.42 31.74 -4.78
CA ALA A 56 3.89 31.25 -3.49
C ALA A 56 2.88 30.28 -2.87
N LEU A 57 1.59 30.64 -2.84
CA LEU A 57 0.53 29.76 -2.34
C LEU A 57 0.47 28.43 -3.11
N LEU A 58 0.61 28.45 -4.44
CA LEU A 58 0.67 27.23 -5.24
C LEU A 58 1.92 26.39 -4.96
N ALA A 59 3.07 27.03 -4.69
CA ALA A 59 4.28 26.33 -4.33
C ALA A 59 4.16 25.64 -2.96
N ASP A 60 3.62 26.35 -1.95
CA ASP A 60 3.36 25.81 -0.62
C ASP A 60 2.37 24.63 -0.68
N CYS A 61 1.28 24.76 -1.44
CA CYS A 61 0.31 23.68 -1.62
C CYS A 61 0.95 22.45 -2.27
N ARG A 62 1.77 22.66 -3.31
CA ARG A 62 2.52 21.58 -3.95
C ARG A 62 3.45 20.88 -2.96
N GLU A 63 4.18 21.63 -2.14
CA GLU A 63 5.08 21.08 -1.14
C GLU A 63 4.33 20.23 -0.11
N ALA A 64 3.22 20.74 0.43
CA ALA A 64 2.37 20.00 1.35
C ALA A 64 1.84 18.68 0.75
N VAL A 65 1.40 18.71 -0.51
CA VAL A 65 0.95 17.51 -1.23
C VAL A 65 2.10 16.53 -1.46
N LEU A 66 3.27 17.00 -1.90
CA LEU A 66 4.44 16.14 -2.13
C LEU A 66 4.90 15.47 -0.85
N GLN A 67 5.00 16.21 0.26
CA GLN A 67 5.37 15.66 1.57
C GLN A 67 4.36 14.60 2.02
N ARG A 68 3.06 14.84 1.82
CA ARG A 68 2.01 13.86 2.14
C ARG A 68 2.16 12.59 1.31
N VAL A 69 2.36 12.73 0.00
CA VAL A 69 2.55 11.59 -0.91
C VAL A 69 3.81 10.79 -0.55
N GLU A 70 4.92 11.47 -0.26
CA GLU A 70 6.18 10.85 0.15
C GLU A 70 5.99 9.99 1.41
N THR A 71 5.37 10.55 2.45
CA THR A 71 5.06 9.81 3.70
C THR A 71 4.24 8.55 3.41
N GLU A 72 3.25 8.61 2.51
CA GLU A 72 2.43 7.44 2.21
C GLU A 72 3.15 6.39 1.35
N LEU A 73 4.06 6.82 0.45
CA LEU A 73 4.91 5.90 -0.30
C LEU A 73 5.91 5.18 0.61
N GLU A 74 6.49 5.88 1.59
CA GLU A 74 7.35 5.29 2.61
C GLU A 74 6.57 4.27 3.46
N ASN A 75 5.38 4.65 3.95
CA ASN A 75 4.53 3.75 4.72
C ASN A 75 4.17 2.48 3.94
N ALA A 76 3.86 2.59 2.65
CA ALA A 76 3.58 1.44 1.79
C ALA A 76 4.81 0.53 1.62
N THR A 77 6.00 1.13 1.52
CA THR A 77 7.28 0.42 1.45
C THR A 77 7.56 -0.32 2.75
N TYR A 78 7.40 0.34 3.91
CA TYR A 78 7.58 -0.28 5.22
C TYR A 78 6.57 -1.39 5.49
N ALA A 79 5.31 -1.23 5.08
CA ALA A 79 4.31 -2.30 5.19
C ALA A 79 4.68 -3.54 4.35
N SER A 80 5.20 -3.32 3.14
CA SER A 80 5.67 -4.40 2.27
C SER A 80 6.91 -5.09 2.85
N GLY A 81 7.86 -4.32 3.36
CA GLY A 81 9.06 -4.84 4.03
C GLY A 81 8.74 -5.64 5.29
N LEU A 82 7.80 -5.16 6.11
CA LEU A 82 7.33 -5.86 7.29
C LEU A 82 6.65 -7.19 6.92
N LEU A 83 5.83 -7.21 5.85
CA LEU A 83 5.23 -8.46 5.38
C LEU A 83 6.30 -9.48 4.98
N LEU A 84 7.34 -9.05 4.24
CA LEU A 84 8.45 -9.92 3.87
C LEU A 84 9.18 -10.45 5.11
N HIS A 85 9.44 -9.59 6.08
CA HIS A 85 10.07 -9.98 7.36
C HIS A 85 9.24 -11.04 8.10
N LEU A 86 7.92 -10.84 8.24
CA LEU A 86 7.02 -11.79 8.90
C LEU A 86 6.93 -13.14 8.17
N LEU A 87 7.08 -13.15 6.84
CA LEU A 87 7.13 -14.39 6.06
C LEU A 87 8.46 -15.14 6.29
N PHE A 88 9.58 -14.41 6.37
CA PHE A 88 10.88 -15.01 6.66
C PHE A 88 10.98 -15.51 8.09
N GLU A 89 10.41 -14.82 9.09
CA GLU A 89 10.31 -15.36 10.45
C GLU A 89 9.60 -16.72 10.48
N GLN A 90 8.51 -16.88 9.72
CA GLN A 90 7.81 -18.16 9.60
C GLN A 90 8.63 -19.22 8.87
N ALA A 91 9.43 -18.82 7.87
CA ALA A 91 10.32 -19.72 7.15
C ALA A 91 11.46 -20.22 8.05
N GLU A 92 12.08 -19.34 8.84
CA GLU A 92 13.12 -19.68 9.82
C GLU A 92 12.58 -20.63 10.89
N MET A 93 11.34 -20.44 11.37
CA MET A 93 10.68 -21.38 12.29
C MET A 93 10.48 -22.78 11.70
N ALA A 94 10.53 -22.91 10.38
CA ALA A 94 10.41 -24.18 9.66
C ALA A 94 11.76 -24.68 9.11
N ASP A 95 12.88 -24.08 9.53
CA ASP A 95 14.24 -24.35 9.05
C ASP A 95 14.37 -24.18 7.50
N LEU A 96 13.61 -23.25 6.93
CA LEU A 96 13.60 -22.93 5.50
C LEU A 96 14.31 -21.60 5.22
N VAL A 97 15.28 -21.64 4.32
CA VAL A 97 15.93 -20.42 3.79
C VAL A 97 15.20 -20.00 2.51
N MET A 98 14.47 -18.89 2.58
CA MET A 98 13.80 -18.29 1.44
C MET A 98 14.63 -17.13 0.87
N THR A 99 14.52 -16.92 -0.45
CA THR A 99 15.12 -15.78 -1.14
C THR A 99 14.05 -14.96 -1.83
N ALA A 100 14.16 -13.63 -1.76
CA ALA A 100 13.35 -12.70 -2.54
C ALA A 100 14.23 -12.10 -3.62
N ASP A 101 13.93 -12.42 -4.88
CA ASP A 101 14.61 -11.81 -6.03
C ASP A 101 13.96 -10.48 -6.37
N THR A 102 14.62 -9.38 -6.04
CA THR A 102 14.11 -8.04 -6.31
C THR A 102 14.10 -7.71 -7.79
N ASN A 103 14.91 -8.38 -8.63
CA ASN A 103 14.93 -8.14 -10.07
C ASN A 103 13.62 -8.56 -10.75
N GLU A 104 12.93 -9.55 -10.17
CA GLU A 104 11.64 -10.03 -10.69
C GLU A 104 10.46 -9.11 -10.33
N LEU A 105 10.66 -8.10 -9.46
CA LEU A 105 9.59 -7.15 -9.09
C LEU A 105 9.18 -6.23 -10.25
N GLU A 106 10.06 -6.05 -11.24
CA GLU A 106 9.79 -5.29 -12.46
C GLU A 106 9.29 -6.16 -13.62
N ASN A 107 9.15 -7.48 -13.41
CA ASN A 107 8.69 -8.40 -14.44
C ASN A 107 7.22 -8.14 -14.80
N GLU A 108 6.99 -7.56 -15.98
CA GLU A 108 5.65 -7.20 -16.44
C GLU A 108 4.65 -8.37 -16.45
N MET A 109 5.11 -9.58 -16.75
CA MET A 109 4.23 -10.75 -16.77
C MET A 109 3.78 -11.13 -15.37
N LEU A 110 4.68 -11.09 -14.39
CA LEU A 110 4.35 -11.35 -12.99
C LEU A 110 3.44 -10.25 -12.43
N LEU A 111 3.73 -8.99 -12.74
CA LEU A 111 2.89 -7.85 -12.37
C LEU A 111 1.48 -7.97 -12.95
N LYS A 112 1.32 -8.38 -14.21
CA LYS A 112 0.00 -8.61 -14.82
C LYS A 112 -0.78 -9.72 -14.11
N ARG A 113 -0.13 -10.82 -13.71
CA ARG A 113 -0.78 -11.89 -12.93
C ARG A 113 -1.23 -11.39 -11.56
N ILE A 114 -0.39 -10.61 -10.88
CA ILE A 114 -0.75 -10.01 -9.59
C ILE A 114 -1.90 -9.02 -9.76
N ALA A 115 -1.92 -8.21 -10.82
CA ALA A 115 -3.01 -7.30 -11.12
C ALA A 115 -4.34 -8.04 -11.35
N GLN A 116 -4.31 -9.14 -12.11
CA GLN A 116 -5.50 -9.99 -12.29
C GLN A 116 -5.97 -10.57 -10.94
N SER A 117 -5.06 -11.11 -10.14
CA SER A 117 -5.38 -11.63 -8.80
C SER A 117 -5.97 -10.57 -7.88
N ALA A 118 -5.51 -9.31 -8.00
CA ALA A 118 -6.07 -8.19 -7.25
C ALA A 118 -7.53 -7.89 -7.64
N GLU A 119 -7.89 -7.99 -8.91
CA GLU A 119 -9.28 -7.79 -9.36
C GLU A 119 -10.18 -8.96 -8.94
N GLU A 120 -9.70 -10.20 -9.06
CA GLU A 120 -10.40 -11.38 -8.54
C GLU A 120 -10.63 -11.29 -7.02
N ALA A 121 -9.63 -10.81 -6.28
CA ALA A 121 -9.73 -10.62 -4.83
C ALA A 121 -10.87 -9.67 -4.47
N MET A 122 -11.14 -8.66 -5.30
CA MET A 122 -12.19 -7.66 -5.03
C MET A 122 -13.59 -8.19 -5.33
N ALA A 123 -13.72 -9.12 -6.28
CA ALA A 123 -14.99 -9.82 -6.55
C ALA A 123 -15.37 -10.80 -5.42
N LYS A 124 -14.40 -11.29 -4.66
CA LYS A 124 -14.62 -12.20 -3.53
C LYS A 124 -15.21 -11.49 -2.30
N PRO A 125 -16.12 -12.14 -1.55
CA PRO A 125 -16.68 -11.57 -0.32
C PRO A 125 -15.61 -11.42 0.77
N ALA A 126 -15.72 -10.36 1.56
CA ALA A 126 -14.74 -10.04 2.62
C ALA A 126 -14.60 -11.14 3.68
N SER A 127 -15.66 -11.93 3.90
CA SER A 127 -15.68 -13.05 4.85
C SER A 127 -14.64 -14.12 4.53
N LEU A 128 -14.27 -14.31 3.26
CA LEU A 128 -13.24 -15.29 2.88
C LEU A 128 -11.85 -14.92 3.41
N PHE A 129 -11.59 -13.63 3.62
CA PHE A 129 -10.30 -13.12 4.08
C PHE A 129 -10.24 -12.96 5.61
N ALA A 130 -11.38 -13.10 6.30
CA ALA A 130 -11.46 -13.07 7.75
C ALA A 130 -11.07 -14.43 8.34
N ARG A 131 -9.86 -14.93 8.05
CA ARG A 131 -9.36 -16.13 8.72
C ARG A 131 -8.88 -15.78 10.13
N LYS A 132 -9.28 -16.58 11.12
CA LYS A 132 -8.74 -16.50 12.48
C LYS A 132 -7.24 -16.82 12.42
N PRO A 133 -6.37 -16.08 13.10
CA PRO A 133 -4.97 -16.45 13.21
C PRO A 133 -4.92 -17.86 13.82
N GLN A 134 -4.45 -18.83 13.04
CA GLN A 134 -3.97 -20.08 13.61
C GLN A 134 -2.75 -19.66 14.43
N ARG A 135 -2.95 -19.45 15.73
CA ARG A 135 -1.84 -19.27 16.65
C ARG A 135 -0.97 -20.51 16.44
N LEU A 136 0.19 -20.34 15.82
CA LEU A 136 1.29 -21.28 15.98
C LEU A 136 1.45 -21.41 17.49
N ASN A 137 0.98 -22.53 18.04
CA ASN A 137 1.17 -22.82 19.44
C ASN A 137 2.67 -22.67 19.69
N LYS A 138 3.03 -21.82 20.66
CA LYS A 138 4.38 -21.80 21.20
C LYS A 138 4.69 -23.23 21.66
N LEU A 139 5.38 -23.99 20.82
CA LEU A 139 6.10 -25.18 21.26
C LEU A 139 7.21 -24.63 22.14
N GLY A 140 7.16 -25.03 23.41
CA GLY A 140 8.08 -24.60 24.45
C GLY A 140 9.50 -25.12 24.27
#